data_AF-A0AAQ4ESD3-F1
#
_entry.id   AF-A0AAQ4ESD3-F1
#
_cell.length_a   1.000
_cell.length_b   1.000
_cell.length_c   1.000
_cell.angle_alpha   90.00
_cell.angle_beta   90.00
_cell.angle_gamma   90.00
#
_symmetry.space_group_name_H-M   'P 1'
#
loop_
_entity.id
_entity.type
_entity.pdbx_description
1 polymer ?
#
loop_
_entity_poly.entity_id
_entity_poly.type
_entity_poly.pdbx_seq_one_letter_code
_entity_poly.pdbx_strand_id
1 'polypeptide(L)'
;MEIMQKYGDPDALLCAENHIILKLASPPWPRDQPLPEGCSFASDDCRDLVSSKESLIAAKSALKKYRISAALFAGCVAFASSDFFELAARQVLAYAEEICVVHNRDTVYRLMRMFPNAKVLALPHDLGSHALHVDEPFRNRLAPLVQYSRLRQLVGNVEGQNDGCLLLTRETVSAILRTCPL
;
A
#
# COMPACT_ATOMS: atom_id res chain seq x y z
N MET A 1 4.60 -1.54 -14.46
CA MET A 1 5.83 -0.77 -14.22
C MET A 1 5.60 0.74 -14.11
N GLU A 2 4.70 1.35 -14.90
CA GLU A 2 4.49 2.81 -14.90
C GLU A 2 4.16 3.44 -13.53
N ILE A 3 3.39 2.77 -12.65
CA ILE A 3 3.14 3.29 -11.29
C ILE A 3 4.44 3.34 -10.47
N MET A 4 5.31 2.35 -10.58
CA MET A 4 6.58 2.32 -9.82
C MET A 4 7.52 3.44 -10.25
N GLN A 5 7.50 3.82 -11.53
CA GLN A 5 8.32 4.93 -12.06
C GLN A 5 8.04 6.27 -11.34
N LYS A 6 6.83 6.46 -10.79
CA LYS A 6 6.51 7.64 -9.99
C LYS A 6 7.30 7.73 -8.68
N TYR A 7 7.85 6.61 -8.21
CA TYR A 7 8.54 6.49 -6.94
C TYR A 7 10.05 6.32 -7.09
N GLY A 8 10.54 6.05 -8.30
CA GLY A 8 11.95 5.86 -8.57
C GLY A 8 12.18 4.91 -9.74
N ASP A 9 13.43 4.46 -9.88
CA ASP A 9 13.78 3.43 -10.86
C ASP A 9 13.08 2.09 -10.52
N PRO A 10 12.23 1.54 -11.40
CA PRO A 10 11.53 0.29 -11.13
C PRO A 10 12.47 -0.87 -10.82
N ASP A 11 13.60 -0.99 -11.51
CA ASP A 11 14.53 -2.11 -11.33
C ASP A 11 15.17 -2.05 -9.94
N ALA A 12 15.60 -0.87 -9.50
CA ALA A 12 16.08 -0.65 -8.14
C ALA A 12 15.00 -0.97 -7.08
N LEU A 13 13.75 -0.57 -7.32
CA LEU A 13 12.63 -0.83 -6.40
C LEU A 13 12.25 -2.32 -6.33
N LEU A 14 12.48 -3.09 -7.41
CA LEU A 14 12.30 -4.54 -7.42
C LEU A 14 13.38 -5.25 -6.59
N CYS A 15 14.58 -4.71 -6.50
CA CYS A 15 15.66 -5.29 -5.70
C CYS A 15 15.73 -4.71 -4.27
N ALA A 16 14.90 -3.71 -3.96
CA ALA A 16 14.93 -3.05 -2.67
C ALA A 16 14.38 -3.95 -1.55
N GLU A 17 15.01 -3.87 -0.38
CA GLU A 17 14.57 -4.52 0.84
C GLU A 17 14.19 -3.47 1.88
N ASN A 18 13.05 -3.68 2.56
CA ASN A 18 12.58 -2.81 3.65
C ASN A 18 12.57 -1.31 3.29
N HIS A 19 12.15 -0.99 2.08
CA HIS A 19 12.20 0.36 1.53
C HIS A 19 10.79 0.94 1.42
N ILE A 20 10.56 2.11 2.02
CA ILE A 20 9.27 2.76 2.05
C ILE A 20 9.41 4.18 1.52
N ILE A 21 8.57 4.56 0.57
CA ILE A 21 8.48 5.93 0.06
C ILE A 21 7.11 6.48 0.40
N LEU A 22 7.06 7.62 1.08
CA LEU A 22 5.84 8.34 1.45
C LEU A 22 5.80 9.67 0.69
N LYS A 23 4.73 9.91 -0.06
CA LYS A 23 4.49 11.19 -0.74
C LYS A 23 3.55 12.05 0.09
N LEU A 24 4.06 13.17 0.58
CA LEU A 24 3.30 14.19 1.28
C LEU A 24 2.37 14.90 0.29
N ALA A 25 1.10 15.04 0.68
CA ALA A 25 0.21 16.01 0.05
C ALA A 25 0.70 17.43 0.37
N SER A 26 0.20 18.44 -0.36
CA SER A 26 0.50 19.83 -0.02
C SER A 26 -0.05 20.21 1.37
N PRO A 27 0.72 20.88 2.24
CA PRO A 27 2.09 21.40 2.03
C PRO A 27 3.22 20.35 2.26
N PRO A 28 4.43 20.59 1.70
CA PRO A 28 5.60 19.73 1.95
C PRO A 28 6.05 19.77 3.42
N TRP A 29 7.02 18.92 3.78
CA TRP A 29 7.59 18.93 5.12
C TRP A 29 8.26 20.29 5.42
N PRO A 30 8.04 20.88 6.61
CA PRO A 30 8.64 22.16 6.97
C PRO A 30 10.17 22.05 7.05
N ARG A 31 10.90 22.94 6.36
CA ARG A 31 12.38 22.92 6.30
C ARG A 31 13.06 23.19 7.65
N ASP A 32 12.34 23.85 8.55
CA ASP A 32 12.77 24.19 9.90
C ASP A 32 12.50 23.07 10.93
N GLN A 33 11.78 22.01 10.55
CA GLN A 33 11.50 20.88 11.42
C GLN A 33 12.45 19.71 11.13
N PRO A 34 13.08 19.13 12.17
CA PRO A 34 13.90 17.95 11.98
C PRO A 34 13.04 16.79 11.47
N LEU A 35 13.61 16.00 10.55
CA LEU A 35 12.98 14.76 10.13
C LEU A 35 12.98 13.75 11.29
N PRO A 36 11.97 12.88 11.38
CA PRO A 36 12.01 11.74 12.28
C PRO A 36 13.21 10.86 11.98
N GLU A 37 13.72 10.18 13.01
CA GLU A 37 14.89 9.31 12.88
C GLU A 37 14.71 8.23 11.80
N GLY A 38 15.73 8.08 10.95
CA GLY A 38 15.74 7.14 9.83
C GLY A 38 14.81 7.50 8.67
N CYS A 39 14.23 8.71 8.67
CA CYS A 39 13.59 9.28 7.49
C CYS A 39 14.56 10.21 6.76
N SER A 40 14.55 10.18 5.43
CA SER A 40 15.28 11.12 4.57
C SER A 40 14.37 11.60 3.45
N PHE A 41 14.73 12.70 2.79
CA PHE A 41 14.03 13.11 1.58
C PHE A 41 14.52 12.29 0.38
N ALA A 42 13.60 11.87 -0.48
CA ALA A 42 13.93 11.29 -1.79
C ALA A 42 14.37 12.36 -2.80
N SER A 43 13.93 13.61 -2.59
CA SER A 43 14.11 14.74 -3.49
C SER A 43 14.17 16.07 -2.74
N ASP A 44 14.76 17.09 -3.36
CA ASP A 44 14.97 18.42 -2.75
C ASP A 44 13.70 19.24 -2.52
N ASP A 45 12.56 18.79 -3.05
CA ASP A 45 11.26 19.46 -2.92
C ASP A 45 10.56 19.18 -1.57
N CYS A 46 11.17 18.36 -0.71
CA CYS A 46 10.69 17.99 0.62
C CYS A 46 9.29 17.36 0.62
N ARG A 47 8.89 16.71 -0.49
CA ARG A 47 7.57 16.06 -0.62
C ARG A 47 7.63 14.55 -0.49
N ASP A 48 8.73 13.96 -0.89
CA ASP A 48 8.90 12.51 -0.89
C ASP A 48 9.86 12.12 0.24
N LEU A 49 9.39 11.27 1.15
CA LEU A 49 10.17 10.76 2.27
C LEU A 49 10.50 9.30 2.05
N VAL A 50 11.78 8.95 2.18
CA VAL A 50 12.27 7.58 2.25
C VAL A 50 12.35 7.15 3.71
N SER A 51 11.94 5.92 3.99
CA SER A 51 11.93 5.32 5.31
C SER A 51 12.08 3.80 5.23
N SER A 52 12.10 3.15 6.39
CA SER A 52 12.07 1.70 6.57
C SER A 52 10.88 1.30 7.46
N LYS A 53 10.62 -0.01 7.62
CA LYS A 53 9.59 -0.50 8.56
C LYS A 53 9.83 0.03 9.97
N GLU A 54 11.04 -0.08 10.48
CA GLU A 54 11.43 0.36 11.83
C GLU A 54 11.27 1.87 11.99
N SER A 55 11.74 2.63 11.00
CA SER A 55 11.64 4.09 10.99
C SER A 55 10.19 4.56 10.87
N LEU A 56 9.34 3.91 10.07
CA LEU A 56 7.92 4.21 9.99
C LEU A 56 7.21 4.00 11.33
N ILE A 57 7.53 2.90 12.02
CA ILE A 57 6.96 2.60 13.35
C ILE A 57 7.33 3.70 14.35
N ALA A 58 8.62 4.05 14.41
CA ALA A 58 9.12 5.10 15.30
C ALA A 58 8.56 6.49 14.95
N ALA A 59 8.49 6.82 13.66
CA ALA A 59 8.09 8.12 13.14
C ALA A 59 6.56 8.33 13.08
N LYS A 60 5.76 7.28 13.28
CA LYS A 60 4.29 7.28 13.16
C LYS A 60 3.62 8.50 13.79
N SER A 61 4.01 8.87 15.01
CA SER A 61 3.40 9.97 15.75
C SER A 61 3.62 11.34 15.12
N ALA A 62 4.75 11.53 14.43
CA ALA A 62 5.05 12.73 13.66
C ALA A 62 4.37 12.67 12.29
N LEU A 63 4.55 11.56 11.56
CA LEU A 63 4.04 11.38 10.20
C LEU A 63 2.51 11.44 10.11
N LYS A 64 1.77 10.92 11.10
CA LYS A 64 0.29 10.96 11.09
C LYS A 64 -0.30 12.38 11.14
N LYS A 65 0.50 13.39 11.48
CA LYS A 65 0.09 14.81 11.48
C LYS A 65 0.06 15.39 10.07
N TYR A 66 0.74 14.73 9.14
CA TYR A 66 0.80 15.12 7.74
C TYR A 66 -0.13 14.25 6.91
N ARG A 67 -0.67 14.85 5.86
CA ARG A 67 -1.48 14.11 4.90
C ARG A 67 -0.55 13.43 3.90
N ILE A 68 -0.42 12.10 3.99
CA ILE A 68 0.25 11.32 2.95
C ILE A 68 -0.75 11.06 1.83
N SER A 69 -0.42 11.47 0.60
CA SER A 69 -1.27 11.26 -0.58
C SER A 69 -1.02 9.90 -1.23
N ALA A 70 0.21 9.41 -1.18
CA ALA A 70 0.58 8.15 -1.80
C ALA A 70 1.75 7.49 -1.07
N ALA A 71 1.87 6.17 -1.17
CA ALA A 71 2.99 5.44 -0.60
C ALA A 71 3.40 4.24 -1.45
N LEU A 72 4.68 3.89 -1.38
CA LEU A 72 5.24 2.66 -1.92
C LEU A 72 5.97 1.89 -0.82
N PHE A 73 5.75 0.58 -0.79
CA PHE A 73 6.44 -0.38 0.07
C PHE A 73 7.15 -1.39 -0.83
N ALA A 74 8.48 -1.48 -0.76
CA ALA A 74 9.27 -2.40 -1.56
C ALA A 74 10.10 -3.33 -0.68
N GLY A 75 9.94 -4.64 -0.92
CA GLY A 75 10.62 -5.68 -0.16
C GLY A 75 10.31 -5.63 1.34
N CYS A 76 9.13 -5.13 1.70
CA CYS A 76 8.66 -5.13 3.08
C CYS A 76 8.04 -6.49 3.42
N VAL A 77 8.15 -6.89 4.69
CA VAL A 77 7.36 -8.00 5.22
C VAL A 77 5.86 -7.66 5.18
N ALA A 78 5.01 -8.71 5.16
CA ALA A 78 3.57 -8.53 5.24
C ALA A 78 3.18 -7.68 6.46
N PHE A 79 2.18 -6.80 6.34
CA PHE A 79 1.70 -6.00 7.46
C PHE A 79 1.27 -6.87 8.64
N ALA A 80 0.65 -8.02 8.34
CA ALA A 80 0.23 -9.01 9.34
C ALA A 80 1.36 -9.59 10.19
N SER A 81 2.62 -9.45 9.76
CA SER A 81 3.78 -9.98 10.50
C SER A 81 4.11 -9.16 11.75
N SER A 82 3.57 -7.95 11.88
CA SER A 82 3.81 -7.08 13.05
C SER A 82 2.67 -6.10 13.27
N ASP A 83 1.98 -6.23 14.41
CA ASP A 83 0.91 -5.32 14.82
C ASP A 83 1.37 -3.85 14.86
N PHE A 84 2.63 -3.61 15.25
CA PHE A 84 3.19 -2.26 15.28
C PHE A 84 3.36 -1.68 13.88
N PHE A 85 3.84 -2.49 12.92
CA PHE A 85 3.99 -2.06 11.54
C PHE A 85 2.62 -1.79 10.90
N GLU A 86 1.67 -2.71 11.05
CA GLU A 86 0.31 -2.54 10.56
C GLU A 86 -0.34 -1.28 11.13
N LEU A 87 -0.25 -1.09 12.46
CA LEU A 87 -0.82 0.08 13.11
C LEU A 87 -0.17 1.38 12.62
N ALA A 88 1.15 1.38 12.41
CA ALA A 88 1.87 2.52 11.87
C ALA A 88 1.43 2.87 10.45
N ALA A 89 1.44 1.87 9.56
CA ALA A 89 1.00 2.05 8.18
C ALA A 89 -0.44 2.56 8.11
N ARG A 90 -1.37 1.95 8.86
CA ARG A 90 -2.78 2.37 8.89
C ARG A 90 -2.97 3.80 9.38
N GLN A 91 -2.22 4.23 10.40
CA GLN A 91 -2.33 5.59 10.94
C GLN A 91 -1.70 6.64 10.04
N VAL A 92 -0.52 6.35 9.48
CA VAL A 92 0.20 7.28 8.60
C VAL A 92 -0.50 7.43 7.24
N LEU A 93 -1.06 6.34 6.72
CA LEU A 93 -1.68 6.27 5.41
C LEU A 93 -3.20 6.38 5.43
N ALA A 94 -3.77 6.91 6.52
CA ALA A 94 -5.21 7.01 6.69
C ALA A 94 -5.92 7.77 5.55
N TYR A 95 -5.19 8.67 4.86
CA TYR A 95 -5.71 9.50 3.76
C TYR A 95 -5.04 9.22 2.41
N ALA A 96 -4.18 8.21 2.33
CA ALA A 96 -3.48 7.88 1.10
C ALA A 96 -4.49 7.39 0.05
N GLU A 97 -4.36 7.93 -1.16
CA GLU A 97 -5.21 7.59 -2.30
C GLU A 97 -4.54 6.59 -3.25
N GLU A 98 -3.21 6.48 -3.22
CA GLU A 98 -2.44 5.53 -4.02
C GLU A 98 -1.49 4.74 -3.12
N ILE A 99 -1.63 3.42 -3.12
CA ILE A 99 -0.77 2.49 -2.38
C ILE A 99 -0.12 1.54 -3.37
N CYS A 100 1.20 1.49 -3.39
CA CYS A 100 1.99 0.54 -4.15
C CYS A 100 2.72 -0.41 -3.20
N VAL A 101 2.61 -1.72 -3.42
CA VAL A 101 3.31 -2.74 -2.63
C VAL A 101 4.03 -3.68 -3.59
N VAL A 102 5.36 -3.64 -3.58
CA VAL A 102 6.24 -4.48 -4.37
C VAL A 102 6.68 -5.67 -3.52
N HIS A 103 6.58 -6.88 -4.08
CA HIS A 103 6.82 -8.14 -3.36
C HIS A 103 5.82 -8.37 -2.23
N ASN A 104 4.56 -8.35 -2.61
CA ASN A 104 3.44 -8.44 -1.69
C ASN A 104 3.22 -9.89 -1.19
N ARG A 105 2.91 -10.03 0.11
CA ARG A 105 2.38 -11.26 0.72
C ARG A 105 1.02 -11.04 1.41
N ASP A 106 0.57 -9.80 1.54
CA ASP A 106 -0.74 -9.48 2.08
C ASP A 106 -1.83 -9.71 1.02
N THR A 107 -3.00 -10.18 1.42
CA THR A 107 -4.11 -10.34 0.48
C THR A 107 -4.68 -8.97 0.06
N VAL A 108 -5.21 -8.87 -1.16
CA VAL A 108 -5.85 -7.64 -1.66
C VAL A 108 -6.92 -7.15 -0.69
N TYR A 109 -7.69 -8.08 -0.12
CA TYR A 109 -8.71 -7.75 0.87
C TYR A 109 -8.17 -7.14 2.15
N ARG A 110 -7.05 -7.66 2.68
CA ARG A 110 -6.43 -7.10 3.86
C ARG A 110 -6.00 -5.66 3.57
N LEU A 111 -5.37 -5.44 2.42
CA LEU A 111 -4.93 -4.11 2.00
C LEU A 111 -6.11 -3.15 1.81
N MET A 112 -7.23 -3.59 1.22
CA MET A 112 -8.46 -2.79 1.10
C MET A 112 -9.07 -2.43 2.47
N ARG A 113 -9.00 -3.33 3.46
CA ARG A 113 -9.46 -3.06 4.83
C ARG A 113 -8.53 -2.09 5.57
N MET A 114 -7.22 -2.21 5.34
CA MET A 114 -6.21 -1.36 5.94
C MET A 114 -6.25 0.06 5.38
N PHE A 115 -6.49 0.20 4.07
CA PHE A 115 -6.42 1.46 3.33
C PHE A 115 -7.75 1.75 2.62
N PRO A 116 -8.85 2.02 3.34
CA PRO A 116 -10.18 2.19 2.74
C PRO A 116 -10.27 3.40 1.80
N ASN A 117 -9.40 4.40 1.98
CA ASN A 117 -9.36 5.60 1.13
C ASN A 117 -8.51 5.44 -0.13
N ALA A 118 -7.78 4.32 -0.28
CA ALA A 118 -7.00 4.05 -1.48
C ALA A 118 -7.94 3.91 -2.68
N LYS A 119 -7.70 4.73 -3.71
CA LYS A 119 -8.34 4.67 -5.02
C LYS A 119 -7.55 3.77 -5.96
N VAL A 120 -6.23 3.73 -5.80
CA VAL A 120 -5.32 2.91 -6.59
C VAL A 120 -4.56 1.99 -5.65
N LEU A 121 -4.63 0.69 -5.91
CA LEU A 121 -3.78 -0.32 -5.28
C LEU A 121 -2.93 -0.98 -6.36
N ALA A 122 -1.61 -0.86 -6.26
CA ALA A 122 -0.67 -1.47 -7.19
C ALA A 122 0.15 -2.54 -6.47
N LEU A 123 0.12 -3.77 -6.98
CA LEU A 123 0.75 -4.96 -6.41
C LEU A 123 1.67 -5.62 -7.46
N PRO A 124 2.75 -4.95 -7.90
CA PRO A 124 3.75 -5.58 -8.73
C PRO A 124 4.41 -6.75 -7.97
N HIS A 125 4.53 -7.92 -8.63
CA HIS A 125 5.06 -9.15 -8.02
C HIS A 125 4.27 -9.60 -6.79
N ASP A 126 2.95 -9.69 -6.91
CA ASP A 126 2.13 -10.28 -5.86
C ASP A 126 2.37 -11.79 -5.76
N LEU A 127 2.90 -12.23 -4.63
CA LEU A 127 3.19 -13.63 -4.34
C LEU A 127 2.02 -14.30 -3.58
N GLY A 128 0.99 -13.54 -3.24
CA GLY A 128 -0.19 -14.00 -2.50
C GLY A 128 -1.20 -14.74 -3.39
N SER A 129 -1.66 -15.90 -2.94
CA SER A 129 -2.82 -16.56 -3.53
C SER A 129 -4.11 -15.90 -3.03
N HIS A 130 -4.80 -15.16 -3.91
CA HIS A 130 -6.10 -14.55 -3.62
C HIS A 130 -7.28 -15.53 -3.79
N ALA A 131 -6.99 -16.82 -3.93
CA ALA A 131 -7.95 -17.86 -4.25
C ALA A 131 -8.52 -18.62 -3.05
N LEU A 132 -7.84 -18.62 -1.89
CA LEU A 132 -8.11 -19.61 -0.84
C LEU A 132 -8.43 -19.06 0.56
N HIS A 133 -8.29 -17.76 0.79
CA HIS A 133 -8.59 -17.13 2.09
C HIS A 133 -9.55 -15.95 1.92
N VAL A 134 -10.78 -16.26 1.52
CA VAL A 134 -11.91 -15.48 2.02
C VAL A 134 -12.11 -15.96 3.47
N ASP A 135 -11.63 -15.19 4.44
CA ASP A 135 -11.83 -15.44 5.88
C ASP A 135 -13.33 -15.76 6.19
N GLU A 136 -13.65 -16.28 7.36
CA GLU A 136 -15.04 -16.57 7.74
C GLU A 136 -16.11 -15.46 7.52
N PRO A 137 -15.83 -14.13 7.65
CA PRO A 137 -16.82 -13.08 7.37
C PRO A 137 -17.34 -13.05 5.92
N PHE A 138 -16.71 -13.77 5.00
CA PHE A 138 -17.06 -13.78 3.58
C PHE A 138 -18.13 -14.80 3.19
N ARG A 139 -18.54 -15.70 4.11
CA ARG A 139 -19.72 -16.56 3.86
C ARG A 139 -21.03 -15.77 3.85
N ASN A 140 -21.07 -14.64 4.55
CA ASN A 140 -22.29 -13.84 4.65
C ASN A 140 -22.39 -12.84 3.49
N ARG A 141 -22.98 -13.30 2.38
CA ARG A 141 -23.15 -12.54 1.12
C ARG A 141 -23.94 -11.23 1.25
N LEU A 142 -24.55 -10.97 2.41
CA LEU A 142 -25.43 -9.84 2.68
C LEU A 142 -24.73 -8.65 3.37
N ALA A 143 -23.52 -8.83 3.91
CA ALA A 143 -22.78 -7.75 4.56
C ALA A 143 -21.79 -7.10 3.57
N PRO A 144 -21.80 -5.76 3.38
CA PRO A 144 -20.74 -5.08 2.64
C PRO A 144 -19.39 -5.33 3.31
N LEU A 145 -18.48 -5.96 2.57
CA LEU A 145 -17.22 -6.55 3.05
C LEU A 145 -16.24 -5.53 3.62
N VAL A 146 -16.22 -4.35 3.00
CA VAL A 146 -15.55 -3.15 3.48
C VAL A 146 -16.56 -2.05 3.29
N GLN A 147 -17.32 -1.72 4.33
CA GLN A 147 -18.13 -0.50 4.27
C GLN A 147 -17.16 0.64 3.92
N TYR A 148 -17.35 1.25 2.75
CA TYR A 148 -16.63 2.45 2.29
C TYR A 148 -15.24 2.28 1.64
N SER A 149 -14.96 1.18 0.91
CA SER A 149 -13.78 1.17 0.04
C SER A 149 -13.94 2.18 -1.12
N ARG A 150 -12.88 2.97 -1.38
CA ARG A 150 -12.81 3.92 -2.50
C ARG A 150 -12.02 3.39 -3.69
N LEU A 151 -11.63 2.11 -3.68
CA LEU A 151 -10.80 1.51 -4.72
C LEU A 151 -11.49 1.63 -6.09
N ARG A 152 -10.77 2.16 -7.07
CA ARG A 152 -11.20 2.31 -8.47
C ARG A 152 -10.27 1.56 -9.43
N GLN A 153 -9.02 1.35 -9.03
CA GLN A 153 -8.01 0.74 -9.87
C GLN A 153 -7.15 -0.24 -9.06
N LEU A 154 -6.99 -1.45 -9.60
CA LEU A 154 -6.12 -2.50 -9.08
C LEU A 154 -5.14 -2.90 -10.17
N VAL A 155 -3.84 -2.81 -9.90
CA VAL A 155 -2.76 -3.01 -10.87
C VAL A 155 -1.82 -4.10 -10.37
N GLY A 156 -1.33 -5.00 -11.22
CA GLY A 156 -0.33 -6.01 -10.88
C GLY A 156 0.56 -6.33 -12.08
N ASN A 157 1.71 -6.99 -11.88
CA ASN A 157 2.58 -7.46 -12.96
C ASN A 157 3.34 -8.75 -12.57
N VAL A 158 3.41 -9.66 -13.55
CA VAL A 158 4.32 -10.82 -13.79
C VAL A 158 4.00 -12.21 -13.19
N GLU A 159 3.50 -13.04 -14.13
CA GLU A 159 3.63 -14.49 -14.48
C GLU A 159 3.49 -15.67 -13.48
N GLY A 160 2.37 -16.38 -13.64
CA GLY A 160 2.35 -17.80 -14.01
C GLY A 160 1.43 -18.01 -15.25
N GLN A 161 2.04 -18.26 -16.42
CA GLN A 161 1.45 -18.56 -17.74
C GLN A 161 0.08 -17.93 -18.10
N ASN A 162 0.16 -16.65 -18.49
CA ASN A 162 -0.63 -15.89 -19.47
C ASN A 162 -0.88 -14.46 -18.96
N ASP A 163 -0.22 -13.51 -19.62
CA ASP A 163 -0.44 -12.06 -19.62
C ASP A 163 -0.69 -11.38 -18.26
N GLY A 164 0.39 -11.21 -17.48
CA GLY A 164 0.55 -10.03 -16.62
C GLY A 164 -0.42 -9.81 -15.45
N CYS A 165 -1.18 -10.81 -15.02
CA CYS A 165 -2.28 -10.59 -14.07
C CYS A 165 -1.97 -10.95 -12.60
N LEU A 166 -2.42 -10.08 -11.70
CA LEU A 166 -2.79 -10.44 -10.34
C LEU A 166 -3.77 -11.62 -10.38
N LEU A 167 -3.41 -12.77 -9.77
CA LEU A 167 -4.25 -13.98 -9.78
C LEU A 167 -5.45 -13.83 -8.84
N LEU A 168 -6.47 -13.13 -9.33
CA LEU A 168 -7.76 -13.02 -8.65
C LEU A 168 -8.70 -14.12 -9.15
N THR A 169 -9.32 -14.85 -8.23
CA THR A 169 -10.43 -15.73 -8.60
C THR A 169 -11.66 -14.91 -9.00
N ARG A 170 -12.58 -15.54 -9.72
CA ARG A 170 -13.87 -14.95 -10.09
C ARG A 170 -14.65 -14.49 -8.86
N GLU A 171 -14.59 -15.27 -7.78
CA GLU A 171 -15.17 -14.95 -6.48
C GLU A 171 -14.56 -13.68 -5.91
N THR A 172 -13.23 -13.55 -6.01
CA THR A 172 -12.52 -12.37 -5.52
C THR A 172 -12.85 -11.11 -6.31
N VAL A 173 -12.86 -11.21 -7.64
CA VAL A 173 -13.32 -10.11 -8.50
C VAL A 173 -14.77 -9.71 -8.16
N SER A 174 -15.67 -10.67 -8.01
CA SER A 174 -17.08 -10.43 -7.71
C SER A 174 -17.28 -9.79 -6.32
N ALA A 175 -16.44 -10.12 -5.35
CA ALA A 175 -16.46 -9.50 -4.02
C ALA A 175 -15.94 -8.05 -4.06
N ILE A 176 -14.86 -7.78 -4.80
CA ILE A 176 -14.33 -6.43 -5.00
C ILE A 176 -15.38 -5.55 -5.68
N LEU A 177 -15.97 -6.00 -6.79
CA LEU A 177 -16.98 -5.26 -7.55
C LEU A 177 -18.25 -4.92 -6.73
N ARG A 178 -18.64 -5.79 -5.79
CA ARG A 178 -19.78 -5.49 -4.88
C ARG A 178 -19.46 -4.40 -3.85
N THR A 179 -18.18 -4.19 -3.56
CA THR A 179 -17.72 -3.34 -2.45
C THR A 179 -17.23 -1.98 -2.94
N CYS A 180 -16.79 -1.91 -4.20
CA CYS A 180 -16.26 -0.70 -4.82
C CYS A 180 -17.32 -0.11 -5.75
N PRO A 181 -17.91 1.07 -5.45
CA PRO A 181 -18.77 1.74 -6.41
C PRO A 181 -17.95 2.07 -7.65
N LEU A 182 -18.45 1.72 -8.84
CA LEU A 182 -17.85 2.12 -10.12
C LEU A 182 -18.03 3.62 -10.37
#